data_AF-A0AA88HAR2-F1
#
_entry.id   AF-A0AA88HAR2-F1
#
_cell.length_a   1.000
_cell.length_b   1.000
_cell.length_c   1.000
_cell.angle_alpha   90.00
_cell.angle_beta   90.00
_cell.angle_gamma   90.00
#
_symmetry.space_group_name_H-M   'P 1'
#
loop_
_entity.id
_entity.type
_entity.pdbx_description
1 polymer ?
#
loop_
_entity_poly.entity_id
_entity_poly.type
_entity_poly.pdbx_seq_one_letter_code
_entity_poly.pdbx_strand_id
1 'polypeptide(L)'
;MIEAASVYSHYESLIENSVKDPETDPYRSKYKAICCLNGFLDVMTTFGTIKQGFESSPNELHILCLRATVLFLVGKLKRETNEAGIAETLLLESLSKASATPDVQKTLQLKLSILNQLGLIYCDLSKHEQAEGVLLEAISLYEETKNMSDKLWCVKDIFYGKIVDQNVSDDNLESENTLTLYYIAQVYQHLGKSSQSAKYCSLTLRKQLVRGVTDTIYWALNCATLSQYFASRNFFEEARHHLAAASWMMEKISLEVQENNEG
;
A
#
# COMPACT_ATOMS: atom_id res chain seq x y z
N MET A 1 -18.75 13.55 14.19
CA MET A 1 -18.04 12.26 14.13
C MET A 1 -18.94 11.06 13.81
N ILE A 2 -20.21 11.02 14.25
CA ILE A 2 -21.12 9.87 14.01
C ILE A 2 -21.37 9.58 12.51
N GLU A 3 -21.21 10.57 11.62
CA GLU A 3 -21.37 10.37 10.17
C GLU A 3 -20.16 9.68 9.49
N ALA A 4 -18.93 10.03 9.86
CA ALA A 4 -17.71 9.54 9.19
C ALA A 4 -17.56 8.02 9.31
N ALA A 5 -17.76 7.47 10.51
CA ALA A 5 -17.71 6.03 10.74
C ALA A 5 -18.77 5.26 9.91
N SER A 6 -19.98 5.82 9.77
CA SER A 6 -21.04 5.22 8.95
C SER A 6 -20.70 5.21 7.46
N VAL A 7 -20.10 6.31 6.97
CA VAL A 7 -19.61 6.42 5.58
C VAL A 7 -18.55 5.36 5.32
N TYR A 8 -17.59 5.18 6.24
CA TYR A 8 -16.54 4.19 6.08
C TYR A 8 -17.06 2.75 6.12
N SER A 9 -17.99 2.44 7.03
CA SER A 9 -18.60 1.11 7.08
C SER A 9 -19.39 0.80 5.81
N HIS A 10 -20.11 1.79 5.26
CA HIS A 10 -20.79 1.63 3.98
C HIS A 10 -19.80 1.45 2.82
N TYR A 11 -18.71 2.23 2.80
CA TYR A 11 -17.60 2.07 1.86
C TYR A 11 -17.01 0.66 1.92
N GLU A 12 -16.62 0.15 3.10
CA GLU A 12 -16.06 -1.21 3.28
C GLU A 12 -17.02 -2.26 2.69
N SER A 13 -18.31 -2.16 3.01
CA SER A 13 -19.33 -3.08 2.47
C SER A 13 -19.44 -3.04 0.94
N LEU A 14 -19.30 -1.87 0.32
CA LEU A 14 -19.29 -1.74 -1.14
C LEU A 14 -18.03 -2.38 -1.75
N ILE A 15 -16.86 -2.22 -1.11
CA ILE A 15 -15.61 -2.82 -1.60
C ILE A 15 -15.67 -4.35 -1.50
N GLU A 16 -16.14 -4.89 -0.38
CA GLU A 16 -16.33 -6.34 -0.20
C GLU A 16 -17.26 -6.94 -1.25
N ASN A 17 -18.33 -6.24 -1.60
CA ASN A 17 -19.29 -6.71 -2.61
C ASN A 17 -18.81 -6.55 -4.06
N SER A 18 -17.72 -5.81 -4.31
CA SER A 18 -17.22 -5.58 -5.67
C SER A 18 -16.77 -6.85 -6.39
N VAL A 19 -16.40 -7.90 -5.65
CA VAL A 19 -16.06 -9.22 -6.22
C VAL A 19 -17.27 -9.92 -6.85
N LYS A 20 -18.49 -9.44 -6.58
CA LYS A 20 -19.76 -9.97 -7.09
C LYS A 20 -20.36 -9.06 -8.18
N ASP A 21 -19.64 -8.03 -8.62
CA ASP A 21 -20.12 -7.17 -9.70
C ASP A 21 -20.28 -8.01 -11.00
N PRO A 22 -21.38 -7.84 -11.75
CA PRO A 22 -21.63 -8.61 -12.94
C PRO A 22 -20.65 -8.20 -14.05
N GLU A 23 -20.26 -9.14 -14.92
CA GLU A 23 -19.36 -8.85 -16.05
C GLU A 23 -19.93 -7.78 -17.01
N THR A 24 -21.26 -7.64 -17.08
CA THR A 24 -21.94 -6.62 -17.88
C THR A 24 -21.85 -5.21 -17.30
N ASP A 25 -21.51 -5.08 -16.02
CA ASP A 25 -21.36 -3.79 -15.31
C ASP A 25 -20.18 -3.90 -14.32
N PRO A 26 -18.94 -4.03 -14.84
CA PRO A 26 -17.76 -4.22 -14.02
C PRO A 26 -17.52 -2.96 -13.17
N TYR A 27 -17.06 -3.16 -11.93
CA TYR A 27 -16.77 -2.09 -10.97
C TYR A 27 -17.98 -1.29 -10.46
N ARG A 28 -19.22 -1.75 -10.71
CA ARG A 28 -20.45 -1.13 -10.21
C ARG A 28 -20.35 -0.71 -8.74
N SER A 29 -19.84 -1.60 -7.88
CA SER A 29 -19.74 -1.32 -6.44
C SER A 29 -18.65 -0.30 -6.13
N LYS A 30 -17.55 -0.28 -6.89
CA LYS A 30 -16.49 0.74 -6.76
C LYS A 30 -16.98 2.13 -7.18
N TYR A 31 -17.79 2.22 -8.25
CA TYR A 31 -18.41 3.50 -8.64
C TYR A 31 -19.39 4.02 -7.58
N LYS A 32 -20.19 3.13 -6.96
CA LYS A 32 -21.03 3.52 -5.81
C LYS A 32 -20.20 4.01 -4.63
N ALA A 33 -19.07 3.36 -4.35
CA ALA A 33 -18.16 3.78 -3.28
C ALA A 33 -17.57 5.16 -3.57
N ILE A 34 -17.16 5.44 -4.80
CA ILE A 34 -16.72 6.78 -5.25
C ILE A 34 -17.82 7.82 -5.02
N CYS A 35 -19.07 7.53 -5.41
CA CYS A 35 -20.20 8.46 -5.19
C CYS A 35 -20.43 8.73 -3.69
N CYS A 36 -20.39 7.70 -2.84
CA CYS A 36 -20.53 7.85 -1.40
C CYS A 36 -19.43 8.75 -0.80
N LEU A 37 -18.17 8.51 -1.18
CA LEU A 37 -17.03 9.29 -0.70
C LEU A 37 -17.05 10.73 -1.20
N ASN A 38 -17.43 10.98 -2.46
CA ASN A 38 -17.57 12.33 -2.99
C ASN A 38 -18.69 13.10 -2.29
N GLY A 39 -19.84 12.46 -2.04
CA GLY A 39 -20.91 13.08 -1.25
C GLY A 39 -20.43 13.47 0.15
N PHE A 40 -19.57 12.65 0.78
CA PHE A 40 -18.97 12.99 2.07
C PHE A 40 -17.94 14.14 1.97
N LEU A 41 -17.17 14.23 0.89
CA LEU A 41 -16.29 15.38 0.61
C LEU A 41 -17.09 16.69 0.48
N ASP A 42 -18.21 16.66 -0.24
CA ASP A 42 -19.08 17.83 -0.45
C ASP A 42 -19.68 18.36 0.86
N VAL A 43 -20.03 17.43 1.77
CA VAL A 43 -20.46 17.79 3.12
C VAL A 43 -19.31 18.48 3.87
N MET A 44 -18.09 17.93 3.84
CA MET A 44 -16.92 18.51 4.51
C MET A 44 -16.48 19.86 3.95
N THR A 45 -16.65 20.12 2.64
CA THR A 45 -16.34 21.43 2.04
C THR A 45 -17.36 22.49 2.42
N THR A 46 -18.64 22.11 2.52
CA THR A 46 -19.74 22.99 2.95
C THR A 46 -19.56 23.45 4.40
N PHE A 47 -19.04 22.60 5.28
CA PHE A 47 -18.73 22.95 6.68
C PHE A 47 -17.35 23.61 6.87
N GLY A 48 -16.49 23.61 5.85
CA GLY A 48 -15.07 23.88 5.97
C GLY A 48 -14.57 25.11 5.20
N THR A 49 -15.12 26.30 5.47
CA THR A 49 -14.36 27.54 5.21
C THR A 49 -13.30 27.67 6.31
N ILE A 50 -12.18 26.98 6.14
CA ILE A 50 -11.07 26.97 7.10
C ILE A 50 -10.51 28.39 7.16
N LYS A 51 -10.59 29.02 8.35
CA LYS A 51 -9.89 30.28 8.62
C LYS A 51 -8.39 30.00 8.50
N GLN A 52 -7.73 30.61 7.52
CA GLN A 52 -6.27 30.66 7.48
C GLN A 52 -5.81 31.58 8.61
N GLY A 53 -5.13 31.01 9.62
CA GLY A 53 -4.51 31.75 10.71
C GLY A 53 -5.00 31.32 12.09
N PHE A 54 -4.04 31.05 12.98
CA PHE A 54 -4.11 30.50 14.34
C PHE A 54 -4.23 28.97 14.45
N GLU A 55 -3.58 28.44 15.50
CA GLU A 55 -3.42 27.00 15.79
C GLU A 55 -4.72 26.23 15.56
N SER A 56 -4.70 25.30 14.61
CA SER A 56 -5.88 24.49 14.30
C SER A 56 -6.25 23.63 15.51
N SER A 57 -7.53 23.66 15.88
CA SER A 57 -8.03 22.80 16.94
C SER A 57 -7.87 21.31 16.58
N PRO A 58 -7.82 20.39 17.56
CA PRO A 58 -7.73 18.95 17.29
C PRO A 58 -8.83 18.43 16.35
N ASN A 59 -10.03 19.03 16.41
CA ASN A 59 -11.14 18.70 15.51
C ASN A 59 -10.89 19.17 14.07
N GLU A 60 -10.33 20.36 13.88
CA GLU A 60 -9.97 20.88 12.56
C GLU A 60 -8.85 20.04 11.91
N LEU A 61 -7.82 19.68 12.68
CA LEU A 61 -6.77 18.78 12.23
C LEU A 61 -7.33 17.41 11.82
N HIS A 62 -8.28 16.89 12.60
CA HIS A 62 -8.94 15.62 12.25
C HIS A 62 -9.76 15.72 10.95
N ILE A 63 -10.46 16.85 10.72
CA ILE A 63 -11.17 17.10 9.45
C ILE A 63 -10.20 17.19 8.28
N LEU A 64 -9.02 17.81 8.45
CA LEU A 64 -7.98 17.83 7.42
C LEU A 64 -7.48 16.43 7.08
N CYS A 65 -7.20 15.59 8.09
CA CYS A 65 -6.84 14.19 7.90
C CYS A 65 -7.95 13.41 7.18
N LEU A 66 -9.22 13.58 7.57
CA LEU A 66 -10.36 12.96 6.91
C LEU A 66 -10.45 13.35 5.43
N ARG A 67 -10.31 14.64 5.11
CA ARG A 67 -10.34 15.12 3.71
C ARG A 67 -9.23 14.51 2.87
N ALA A 68 -8.00 14.48 3.39
CA ALA A 68 -6.89 13.80 2.70
C ALA A 68 -7.19 12.31 2.51
N THR A 69 -7.65 11.63 3.56
CA THR A 69 -7.97 10.20 3.52
C THR A 69 -9.05 9.87 2.48
N VAL A 70 -10.09 10.69 2.38
CA VAL A 70 -11.15 10.46 1.39
C VAL A 70 -10.64 10.67 -0.03
N LEU A 71 -9.83 11.72 -0.28
CA LEU A 71 -9.18 11.92 -1.59
C LEU A 71 -8.30 10.72 -1.98
N PHE A 72 -7.53 10.19 -1.03
CA PHE A 72 -6.75 8.96 -1.23
C PHE A 72 -7.63 7.79 -1.63
N LEU A 73 -8.74 7.54 -0.91
CA LEU A 73 -9.64 6.42 -1.20
C LEU A 73 -10.30 6.55 -2.57
N VAL A 74 -10.75 7.76 -2.94
CA VAL A 74 -11.31 8.02 -4.28
C VAL A 74 -10.23 7.84 -5.35
N GLY A 75 -9.03 8.37 -5.14
CA GLY A 75 -7.89 8.21 -6.05
C GLY A 75 -7.52 6.74 -6.27
N LYS A 76 -7.44 5.95 -5.20
CA LYS A 76 -7.21 4.49 -5.27
C LYS A 76 -8.28 3.81 -6.12
N LEU A 77 -9.57 4.08 -5.86
CA LEU A 77 -10.65 3.47 -6.64
C LEU A 77 -10.62 3.90 -8.11
N LYS A 78 -10.32 5.17 -8.39
CA LYS A 78 -10.16 5.68 -9.76
C LYS A 78 -9.04 4.97 -10.51
N ARG A 79 -7.93 4.65 -9.85
CA ARG A 79 -6.87 3.83 -10.46
C ARG A 79 -7.39 2.43 -10.80
N GLU A 80 -8.09 1.80 -9.86
CA GLU A 80 -8.66 0.47 -10.04
C GLU A 80 -9.78 0.40 -11.08
N THR A 81 -10.43 1.53 -11.41
CA THR A 81 -11.41 1.65 -12.50
C THR A 81 -10.79 2.18 -13.81
N ASN A 82 -9.46 2.06 -13.96
CA ASN A 82 -8.69 2.48 -15.14
C ASN A 82 -8.73 3.99 -15.47
N GLU A 83 -9.01 4.84 -14.48
CA GLU A 83 -9.03 6.30 -14.61
C GLU A 83 -7.75 6.93 -14.03
N ALA A 84 -6.58 6.45 -14.49
CA ALA A 84 -5.27 6.75 -13.89
C ALA A 84 -4.92 8.25 -13.81
N GLY A 85 -5.28 9.06 -14.81
CA GLY A 85 -4.99 10.50 -14.78
C GLY A 85 -5.79 11.27 -13.70
N ILE A 86 -7.05 10.87 -13.47
CA ILE A 86 -7.87 11.42 -12.38
C ILE A 86 -7.32 10.92 -11.04
N ALA A 87 -6.96 9.64 -10.96
CA ALA A 87 -6.36 9.05 -9.79
C ALA A 87 -5.08 9.77 -9.36
N GLU A 88 -4.17 10.03 -10.30
CA GLU A 88 -2.93 10.77 -10.05
C GLU A 88 -3.21 12.16 -9.45
N THR A 89 -4.12 12.92 -10.07
CA THR A 89 -4.49 14.26 -9.61
C THR A 89 -5.01 14.25 -8.17
N LEU A 90 -5.93 13.33 -7.86
CA LEU A 90 -6.51 13.19 -6.52
C LEU A 90 -5.49 12.73 -5.48
N LEU A 91 -4.59 11.82 -5.85
CA LEU A 91 -3.53 11.32 -4.97
C LEU A 91 -2.49 12.40 -4.66
N LEU A 92 -2.10 13.21 -5.64
CA LEU A 92 -1.22 14.36 -5.42
C LEU A 92 -1.87 15.42 -4.53
N GLU A 93 -3.16 15.69 -4.72
CA GLU A 93 -3.90 16.60 -3.83
C GLU A 93 -3.96 16.03 -2.40
N SER A 94 -4.26 14.74 -2.27
CA SER A 94 -4.27 14.03 -0.99
C SER A 94 -2.91 14.13 -0.28
N LEU A 95 -1.82 13.89 -1.01
CA LEU A 95 -0.45 13.99 -0.48
C LEU A 95 -0.16 15.41 0.01
N SER A 96 -0.50 16.41 -0.80
CA SER A 96 -0.34 17.83 -0.43
C SER A 96 -1.08 18.17 0.87
N LYS A 97 -2.34 17.74 1.02
CA LYS A 97 -3.12 17.99 2.25
C LYS A 97 -2.56 17.23 3.46
N ALA A 98 -2.17 15.97 3.29
CA ALA A 98 -1.57 15.17 4.36
C ALA A 98 -0.23 15.78 4.81
N SER A 99 0.58 16.30 3.87
CA SER A 99 1.86 16.97 4.18
C SER A 99 1.70 18.32 4.85
N ALA A 100 0.64 19.06 4.53
CA ALA A 100 0.32 20.33 5.19
C ALA A 100 -0.29 20.15 6.59
N THR A 101 -0.69 18.94 6.96
CA THR A 101 -1.33 18.68 8.26
C THR A 101 -0.28 18.28 9.30
N PRO A 102 -0.16 19.01 10.44
CA PRO A 102 0.88 18.75 11.44
C PRO A 102 0.69 17.48 12.28
N ASP A 103 -0.45 16.80 12.17
CA ASP A 103 -0.73 15.55 12.89
C ASP A 103 0.00 14.36 12.24
N VAL A 104 1.26 14.14 12.63
CA VAL A 104 2.13 13.10 12.07
C VAL A 104 1.56 11.70 12.32
N GLN A 105 1.02 11.43 13.51
CA GLN A 105 0.46 10.12 13.88
C GLN A 105 -0.67 9.70 12.91
N LYS A 106 -1.49 10.66 12.46
CA LYS A 106 -2.58 10.40 11.51
C LYS A 106 -2.17 10.42 10.04
N THR A 107 -1.10 11.13 9.70
CA THR A 107 -0.78 11.39 8.29
C THR A 107 0.31 10.49 7.74
N LEU A 108 1.15 9.91 8.60
CA LEU A 108 2.35 9.22 8.12
C LEU A 108 2.05 7.96 7.32
N GLN A 109 1.23 7.06 7.87
CA GLN A 109 0.82 5.85 7.15
C GLN A 109 0.03 6.22 5.88
N LEU A 110 -0.86 7.21 5.95
CA LEU A 110 -1.60 7.70 4.78
C LEU A 110 -0.67 8.17 3.65
N LYS A 111 0.38 8.94 3.97
CA LYS A 111 1.38 9.39 2.99
C LYS A 111 2.09 8.20 2.34
N LEU A 112 2.46 7.18 3.12
CA LEU A 112 3.05 5.95 2.59
C LEU A 112 2.09 5.26 1.60
N SER A 113 0.81 5.10 1.99
CA SER A 113 -0.22 4.51 1.12
C SER A 113 -0.36 5.28 -0.19
N ILE A 114 -0.36 6.62 -0.14
CA ILE A 114 -0.48 7.49 -1.32
C ILE A 114 0.72 7.33 -2.25
N LEU A 115 1.94 7.38 -1.71
CA LEU A 115 3.18 7.23 -2.50
C LEU A 115 3.24 5.87 -3.19
N ASN A 116 2.77 4.81 -2.53
CA ASN A 116 2.65 3.49 -3.15
C ASN A 116 1.65 3.47 -4.32
N GLN A 117 0.50 4.13 -4.18
CA GLN A 117 -0.47 4.23 -5.29
C GLN A 117 0.06 5.08 -6.45
N LEU A 118 0.82 6.16 -6.17
CA LEU A 118 1.50 6.93 -7.21
C LEU A 118 2.59 6.11 -7.92
N GLY A 119 3.40 5.36 -7.16
CA GLY A 119 4.41 4.47 -7.71
C GLY A 119 3.80 3.43 -8.65
N LEU A 120 2.66 2.86 -8.27
CA LEU A 120 1.86 1.98 -9.12
C LEU A 120 1.42 2.64 -10.43
N ILE A 121 0.81 3.83 -10.35
CA ILE A 121 0.39 4.58 -11.54
C ILE A 121 1.59 4.84 -12.46
N TYR A 122 2.72 5.25 -11.91
CA TYR A 122 3.91 5.54 -12.70
C TYR A 122 4.54 4.28 -13.31
N CYS A 123 4.50 3.14 -12.62
CA CYS A 123 4.85 1.86 -13.20
C CYS A 123 3.94 1.51 -14.39
N ASP A 124 2.62 1.59 -14.20
CA ASP A 124 1.63 1.26 -15.24
C ASP A 124 1.79 2.17 -16.47
N LEU A 125 2.16 3.43 -16.26
CA LEU A 125 2.43 4.41 -17.32
C LEU A 125 3.86 4.35 -17.88
N SER A 126 4.68 3.37 -17.48
CA SER A 126 6.10 3.24 -17.86
C SER A 126 6.97 4.47 -17.53
N LYS A 127 6.55 5.29 -16.57
CA LYS A 127 7.26 6.47 -16.04
C LYS A 127 8.21 6.04 -14.91
N HIS A 128 9.15 5.15 -15.22
CA HIS A 128 9.94 4.44 -14.22
C HIS A 128 10.82 5.35 -13.33
N GLU A 129 11.33 6.46 -13.85
CA GLU A 129 12.10 7.44 -13.06
C GLU A 129 11.21 8.18 -12.04
N GLN A 130 9.97 8.50 -12.41
CA GLN A 130 9.01 9.09 -11.48
C GLN A 130 8.58 8.07 -10.42
N ALA A 131 8.36 6.82 -10.84
CA ALA A 131 8.07 5.71 -9.93
C ALA A 131 9.22 5.50 -8.93
N GLU A 132 10.48 5.55 -9.38
CA GLU A 132 11.65 5.46 -8.51
C GLU A 132 11.63 6.55 -7.44
N GLY A 133 11.37 7.81 -7.82
CA GLY A 133 11.31 8.94 -6.89
C GLY A 133 10.30 8.73 -5.76
N VAL A 134 9.04 8.46 -6.10
CA VAL A 134 7.97 8.31 -5.10
C VAL A 134 8.13 7.05 -4.24
N LEU A 135 8.66 5.95 -4.80
CA LEU A 135 8.87 4.71 -4.05
C LEU A 135 10.07 4.81 -3.10
N LEU A 136 11.12 5.56 -3.46
CA LEU A 136 12.23 5.85 -2.54
C LEU A 136 11.78 6.77 -1.39
N GLU A 137 10.91 7.74 -1.67
CA GLU A 137 10.27 8.55 -0.63
C GLU A 137 9.43 7.67 0.32
N ALA A 138 8.65 6.73 -0.22
CA ALA A 138 7.90 5.76 0.58
C ALA A 138 8.81 4.91 1.48
N ILE A 139 9.97 4.47 0.98
CA ILE A 139 10.96 3.73 1.79
C ILE A 139 11.49 4.59 2.94
N SER A 140 11.86 5.85 2.67
CA SER A 140 12.33 6.78 3.70
C SER A 140 11.26 6.97 4.78
N LEU A 141 10.01 7.18 4.35
CA LEU A 141 8.89 7.41 5.23
C LEU A 141 8.61 6.20 6.14
N TYR A 142 8.68 4.98 5.61
CA TYR A 142 8.55 3.78 6.42
C TYR A 142 9.67 3.63 7.46
N GLU A 143 10.92 3.99 7.14
CA GLU A 143 11.98 3.98 8.16
C GLU A 143 11.76 5.05 9.23
N GLU A 144 11.16 6.21 8.89
CA GLU A 144 10.71 7.19 9.88
C GLU A 144 9.63 6.63 10.81
N THR A 145 8.70 5.82 10.29
CA THR A 145 7.63 5.19 11.09
C THR A 145 8.21 4.27 12.18
N LYS A 146 9.25 3.49 11.85
CA LYS A 146 9.90 2.56 12.80
C LYS A 146 10.61 3.26 13.94
N ASN A 147 11.06 4.49 13.71
CA ASN A 147 11.78 5.28 14.70
C ASN A 147 10.85 6.02 15.65
N MET A 148 9.53 6.02 15.40
CA MET A 148 8.56 6.62 16.30
C MET A 148 8.11 5.65 17.38
N SER A 149 8.00 6.17 18.61
CA SER A 149 7.42 5.45 19.75
C SER A 149 5.88 5.43 19.71
N ASP A 150 5.29 6.35 18.96
CA ASP A 150 3.85 6.61 18.99
C ASP A 150 3.10 5.69 18.04
N LYS A 151 1.87 5.37 18.44
CA LYS A 151 0.95 4.57 17.63
C LYS A 151 0.46 5.37 16.42
N LEU A 152 0.66 4.81 15.24
CA LEU A 152 0.16 5.36 13.99
C LEU A 152 -1.29 4.98 13.76
N TRP A 153 -1.99 5.83 13.02
CA TRP A 153 -3.37 5.60 12.62
C TRP A 153 -3.41 5.09 11.19
N CYS A 154 -4.18 4.04 10.97
CA CYS A 154 -4.55 3.63 9.63
C CYS A 154 -5.79 4.41 9.14
N VAL A 155 -6.14 4.22 7.87
CA VAL A 155 -7.32 4.84 7.22
C VAL A 155 -8.58 4.66 8.07
N LYS A 156 -8.80 3.45 8.58
CA LYS A 156 -9.97 3.10 9.40
C LYS A 156 -10.04 3.98 10.65
N ASP A 157 -8.93 4.09 11.37
CA ASP A 157 -8.87 4.87 12.62
C ASP A 157 -9.24 6.34 12.40
N ILE A 158 -8.84 6.91 11.25
CA ILE A 158 -9.19 8.29 10.88
C ILE A 158 -10.71 8.45 10.72
N PHE A 159 -11.43 7.49 10.14
CA PHE A 159 -12.89 7.57 10.04
C PHE A 159 -13.61 7.34 11.38
N TYR A 160 -13.08 6.46 12.22
CA TYR A 160 -13.66 6.19 13.54
C TYR A 160 -13.27 7.22 14.61
N GLY A 161 -12.30 8.10 14.34
CA GLY A 161 -11.81 9.10 15.28
C GLY A 161 -11.02 8.52 16.45
N LYS A 162 -10.59 7.25 16.36
CA LYS A 162 -9.82 6.53 17.37
C LYS A 162 -9.12 5.32 16.74
N ILE A 163 -8.02 4.89 17.36
CA ILE A 163 -7.37 3.62 17.01
C ILE A 163 -8.31 2.47 17.37
N VAL A 164 -8.71 1.69 16.37
CA VAL A 164 -9.64 0.57 16.50
C VAL A 164 -8.88 -0.71 16.86
N ASP A 165 -7.83 -1.02 16.10
CA ASP A 165 -6.95 -2.18 16.32
C ASP A 165 -5.52 -1.87 15.87
N GLN A 166 -4.59 -1.86 16.82
CA GLN A 166 -3.19 -1.56 16.54
C GLN A 166 -2.53 -2.62 15.67
N ASN A 167 -2.86 -3.90 15.87
CA ASN A 167 -2.25 -5.00 15.12
C ASN A 167 -2.58 -4.88 13.63
N VAL A 168 -3.80 -4.44 13.31
CA VAL A 168 -4.23 -4.18 11.93
C VAL A 168 -3.46 -3.00 11.34
N SER A 169 -3.21 -1.93 12.12
CA SER A 169 -2.43 -0.79 11.65
C SER A 169 -0.99 -1.18 11.32
N ASP A 170 -0.36 -1.94 12.21
CA ASP A 170 1.02 -2.42 12.07
C ASP A 170 1.15 -3.41 10.90
N ASP A 171 0.19 -4.34 10.77
CA ASP A 171 0.19 -5.31 9.66
C ASP A 171 -0.05 -4.64 8.29
N ASN A 172 -0.91 -3.62 8.24
CA ASN A 172 -1.11 -2.80 7.05
C ASN A 172 0.18 -2.06 6.66
N LEU A 173 0.88 -1.47 7.64
CA LEU A 173 2.13 -0.75 7.41
C LEU A 173 3.22 -1.70 6.85
N GLU A 174 3.34 -2.89 7.44
CA GLU A 174 4.28 -3.92 6.98
C GLU A 174 3.93 -4.45 5.59
N SER A 175 2.64 -4.55 5.26
CA SER A 175 2.14 -4.91 3.93
C SER A 175 2.48 -3.85 2.90
N GLU A 176 2.24 -2.57 3.23
CA GLU A 176 2.54 -1.43 2.37
C GLU A 176 4.03 -1.34 2.08
N ASN A 177 4.90 -1.50 3.07
CA ASN A 177 6.34 -1.51 2.83
C ASN A 177 6.76 -2.69 1.94
N THR A 178 6.21 -3.88 2.17
CA THR A 178 6.52 -5.05 1.32
C THR A 178 6.14 -4.77 -0.14
N LEU A 179 5.00 -4.10 -0.36
CA LEU A 179 4.56 -3.66 -1.67
C LEU A 179 5.49 -2.62 -2.29
N THR A 180 5.96 -1.64 -1.50
CA THR A 180 6.96 -0.65 -1.93
C THR A 180 8.23 -1.32 -2.42
N LEU A 181 8.77 -2.27 -1.65
CA LEU A 181 10.00 -3.01 -1.98
C LEU A 181 9.82 -3.87 -3.24
N TYR A 182 8.64 -4.46 -3.42
CA TYR A 182 8.32 -5.22 -4.62
C TYR A 182 8.29 -4.34 -5.88
N TYR A 183 7.66 -3.17 -5.82
CA TYR A 183 7.57 -2.28 -6.98
C TYR A 183 8.88 -1.57 -7.29
N ILE A 184 9.65 -1.13 -6.29
CA ILE A 184 10.95 -0.51 -6.55
C ILE A 184 11.92 -1.53 -7.19
N ALA A 185 11.81 -2.82 -6.85
CA ALA A 185 12.61 -3.86 -7.48
C ALA A 185 12.30 -3.97 -8.98
N GLN A 186 11.01 -3.92 -9.35
CA GLN A 186 10.58 -3.93 -10.75
C GLN A 186 11.01 -2.67 -11.48
N VAL A 187 10.83 -1.49 -10.87
CA VAL A 187 11.31 -0.22 -11.43
C VAL A 187 12.81 -0.29 -11.72
N TYR A 188 13.60 -0.82 -10.78
CA TYR A 188 15.03 -1.00 -11.01
C TYR A 188 15.37 -1.98 -12.12
N GLN A 189 14.57 -3.04 -12.30
CA GLN A 189 14.73 -3.94 -13.44
C GLN A 189 14.50 -3.19 -14.76
N HIS A 190 13.43 -2.39 -14.86
CA HIS A 190 13.13 -1.59 -16.05
C HIS A 190 14.18 -0.51 -16.34
N LEU A 191 14.78 0.08 -15.31
CA LEU A 191 15.87 1.06 -15.43
C LEU A 191 17.25 0.43 -15.68
N GLY A 192 17.35 -0.90 -15.84
CA GLY A 192 18.62 -1.61 -16.02
C GLY A 192 19.51 -1.67 -14.77
N LYS A 193 19.00 -1.22 -13.63
CA LYS A 193 19.65 -1.19 -12.30
C LYS A 193 19.55 -2.57 -11.61
N SER A 194 20.05 -3.60 -12.30
CA SER A 194 19.93 -5.02 -11.92
C SER A 194 20.41 -5.35 -10.50
N SER A 195 21.52 -4.76 -10.04
CA SER A 195 22.02 -4.97 -8.67
C SER A 195 21.05 -4.44 -7.61
N GLN A 196 20.46 -3.25 -7.82
CA GLN A 196 19.44 -2.73 -6.91
C GLN A 196 18.16 -3.58 -6.98
N SER A 197 17.74 -3.99 -8.17
CA SER A 197 16.56 -4.86 -8.34
C SER A 197 16.72 -6.15 -7.52
N ALA A 198 17.84 -6.86 -7.66
CA ALA A 198 18.10 -8.09 -6.91
C ALA A 198 18.11 -7.87 -5.39
N LYS A 199 18.67 -6.74 -4.91
CA LYS A 199 18.64 -6.37 -3.49
C LYS A 199 17.19 -6.24 -2.99
N TYR A 200 16.36 -5.49 -3.70
CA TYR A 200 14.97 -5.25 -3.28
C TYR A 200 14.08 -6.48 -3.44
N CYS A 201 14.30 -7.32 -4.46
CA CYS A 201 13.68 -8.64 -4.56
C CYS A 201 14.02 -9.51 -3.33
N SER A 202 15.29 -9.54 -2.92
CA SER A 202 15.74 -10.31 -1.75
C SER A 202 15.08 -9.82 -0.46
N LEU A 203 14.95 -8.50 -0.28
CA LEU A 203 14.25 -7.90 0.87
C LEU A 203 12.76 -8.24 0.86
N THR A 204 12.11 -8.17 -0.30
CA THR A 204 10.70 -8.53 -0.47
C THR A 204 10.44 -9.97 -0.06
N LEU A 205 11.21 -10.92 -0.58
CA LEU A 205 11.07 -12.35 -0.27
C LEU A 205 11.28 -12.65 1.22
N ARG A 206 12.23 -11.95 1.87
CA ARG A 206 12.46 -12.06 3.31
C ARG A 206 11.24 -11.60 4.11
N LYS A 207 10.63 -10.47 3.75
CA LYS A 207 9.41 -9.98 4.43
C LYS A 207 8.23 -10.91 4.22
N GLN A 208 8.07 -11.45 3.01
CA GLN A 208 7.04 -12.45 2.71
C GLN A 208 7.22 -13.73 3.53
N LEU A 209 8.46 -14.20 3.72
CA LEU A 209 8.73 -15.38 4.54
C LEU A 209 8.32 -15.20 6.00
N VAL A 210 8.61 -14.04 6.59
CA VAL A 210 8.28 -13.73 8.00
C VAL A 210 6.77 -13.61 8.21
N ARG A 211 6.04 -13.04 7.24
CA ARG A 211 4.60 -12.80 7.36
C ARG A 211 3.71 -13.95 6.87
N GLY A 212 4.32 -14.98 6.30
CA GLY A 212 3.61 -16.09 5.68
C GLY A 212 3.56 -15.94 4.16
N VAL A 213 4.04 -16.97 3.47
CA VAL A 213 4.05 -17.03 2.02
C VAL A 213 2.71 -17.59 1.54
N THR A 214 2.01 -16.84 0.68
CA THR A 214 0.72 -17.27 0.10
C THR A 214 0.89 -18.16 -1.12
N ASP A 215 1.80 -17.80 -2.03
CA ASP A 215 2.16 -18.59 -3.20
C ASP A 215 3.57 -19.16 -3.03
N THR A 216 3.63 -20.35 -2.43
CA THR A 216 4.88 -21.02 -2.06
C THR A 216 5.72 -21.42 -3.28
N ILE A 217 5.07 -21.80 -4.39
CA ILE A 217 5.73 -22.15 -5.65
C ILE A 217 6.36 -20.92 -6.28
N TYR A 218 5.60 -19.84 -6.43
CA TYR A 218 6.10 -18.59 -7.01
C TYR A 218 7.22 -17.98 -6.15
N TRP A 219 7.09 -18.07 -4.82
CA TRP A 219 8.15 -17.63 -3.90
C TRP A 219 9.43 -18.44 -4.08
N ALA A 220 9.34 -19.78 -4.15
CA ALA A 220 10.50 -20.64 -4.36
C ALA A 220 11.18 -20.35 -5.72
N LEU A 221 10.39 -20.14 -6.77
CA LEU A 221 10.88 -19.76 -8.10
C LEU A 221 11.64 -18.42 -8.08
N ASN A 222 11.13 -17.42 -7.36
CA ASN A 222 11.81 -16.12 -7.21
C ASN A 222 13.14 -16.26 -6.46
N CYS A 223 13.20 -17.09 -5.41
CA CYS A 223 14.46 -17.42 -4.74
C CYS A 223 15.44 -18.12 -5.69
N ALA A 224 15.01 -19.12 -6.47
CA ALA A 224 15.88 -19.80 -7.44
C ALA A 224 16.40 -18.83 -8.52
N THR A 225 15.56 -17.90 -8.98
CA THR A 225 15.93 -16.86 -9.94
C THR A 225 17.00 -15.92 -9.38
N LEU A 226 16.86 -15.49 -8.12
CA LEU A 226 17.90 -14.71 -7.43
C LEU A 226 19.18 -15.51 -7.25
N SER A 227 19.09 -16.80 -6.94
CA SER A 227 20.26 -17.66 -6.86
C SER A 227 21.04 -17.68 -8.17
N GLN A 228 20.36 -17.88 -9.30
CA GLN A 228 20.97 -17.84 -10.63
C GLN A 228 21.61 -16.47 -10.92
N TYR A 229 20.91 -15.38 -10.59
CA TYR A 229 21.43 -14.02 -10.73
C TYR A 229 22.74 -13.83 -9.96
N PHE A 230 22.78 -14.15 -8.67
CA PHE A 230 23.96 -13.98 -7.83
C PHE A 230 25.11 -14.90 -8.25
N ALA A 231 24.81 -16.16 -8.61
CA ALA A 231 25.80 -17.11 -9.09
C ALA A 231 26.48 -16.62 -10.38
N SER A 232 25.71 -16.05 -11.32
CA SER A 232 26.25 -15.49 -12.57
C SER A 232 27.24 -14.33 -12.36
N ARG A 233 27.26 -13.75 -11.16
CA ARG A 233 28.12 -12.62 -10.76
C ARG A 233 29.13 -12.98 -9.67
N ASN A 234 29.34 -14.27 -9.41
CA ASN A 234 30.26 -14.79 -8.38
C ASN A 234 29.91 -14.42 -6.93
N PHE A 235 28.66 -14.01 -6.65
CA PHE A 235 28.14 -13.82 -5.30
C PHE A 235 27.63 -15.16 -4.76
N PHE A 236 28.55 -16.10 -4.53
CA PHE A 236 28.21 -17.49 -4.23
C PHE A 236 27.54 -17.69 -2.87
N GLU A 237 27.81 -16.82 -1.90
CA GLU A 237 27.19 -16.90 -0.57
C GLU A 237 25.69 -16.57 -0.66
N GLU A 238 25.34 -15.46 -1.30
CA GLU A 238 23.97 -15.05 -1.55
C GLU A 238 23.26 -16.05 -2.47
N ALA A 239 23.94 -16.51 -3.52
CA ALA A 239 23.40 -17.53 -4.42
C ALA A 239 23.03 -18.81 -3.67
N ARG A 240 23.92 -19.29 -2.80
CA ARG A 240 23.69 -20.49 -1.98
C ARG A 240 22.55 -20.27 -1.00
N HIS A 241 22.48 -19.11 -0.36
CA HIS A 241 21.40 -18.77 0.57
C HIS A 241 20.03 -18.84 -0.10
N HIS A 242 19.89 -18.19 -1.26
CA HIS A 242 18.64 -18.20 -2.00
C HIS A 242 18.26 -19.59 -2.55
N LEU A 243 19.24 -20.37 -3.01
CA LEU A 243 18.99 -21.74 -3.46
C LEU A 243 18.50 -22.63 -2.30
N ALA A 244 19.14 -22.54 -1.13
CA ALA A 244 18.73 -23.28 0.05
C ALA A 244 17.30 -22.92 0.48
N ALA A 245 16.95 -21.62 0.45
CA ALA A 245 15.62 -21.14 0.75
C ALA A 245 14.56 -21.69 -0.24
N ALA A 246 14.87 -21.69 -1.54
CA ALA A 246 14.00 -22.28 -2.57
C ALA A 246 13.79 -23.78 -2.35
N SER A 247 14.87 -24.53 -2.13
CA SER A 247 14.82 -25.98 -1.89
C SER A 247 14.00 -26.33 -0.65
N TRP A 248 14.22 -25.61 0.46
CA TRP A 248 13.46 -25.81 1.70
C TRP A 248 11.95 -25.59 1.50
N MET A 249 11.57 -24.54 0.77
CA MET A 249 10.15 -24.27 0.47
C MET A 249 9.55 -25.39 -0.37
N MET A 250 10.25 -25.88 -1.39
CA MET A 250 9.77 -26.98 -2.24
C MET A 250 9.64 -28.31 -1.49
N GLU A 251 10.56 -28.60 -0.57
CA GLU A 251 10.49 -29.77 0.30
C GLU A 251 9.26 -29.69 1.21
N LYS A 252 9.02 -28.53 1.83
CA LYS A 252 7.83 -28.29 2.65
C LYS A 252 6.53 -28.54 1.88
N ILE A 253 6.41 -28.00 0.66
CA ILE A 253 5.23 -28.23 -0.21
C ILE A 253 5.06 -29.73 -0.51
N SER A 254 6.16 -30.43 -0.79
CA SER A 254 6.11 -31.85 -1.15
C SER A 254 5.57 -32.71 0.00
N LEU A 255 5.97 -32.39 1.23
CA LEU A 255 5.47 -33.06 2.44
C LEU A 255 3.97 -32.79 2.66
N GLU A 256 3.53 -31.53 2.52
CA GLU A 256 2.11 -31.15 2.63
C GLU A 256 1.23 -31.89 1.61
N VAL A 257 1.73 -32.09 0.38
CA VAL A 257 1.01 -32.86 -0.65
C VAL A 257 0.94 -34.35 -0.32
N GLN A 258 2.00 -34.93 0.26
CA GLN A 258 2.01 -36.34 0.67
C GLN A 258 1.01 -36.59 1.80
N GLU A 259 1.01 -35.75 2.83
CA GLU A 259 0.07 -35.84 3.97
C GLU A 259 -1.40 -35.73 3.52
N ASN A 260 -1.69 -34.85 2.56
CA ASN A 260 -3.05 -34.69 2.03
C ASN A 260 -3.52 -35.83 1.12
N ASN A 261 -2.60 -36.65 0.60
CA ASN A 261 -2.94 -37.83 -0.22
C ASN A 261 -3.11 -39.11 0.62
N GLU A 262 -2.71 -39.09 1.89
CA GLU A 262 -2.78 -40.23 2.81
C GLU A 262 -3.94 -40.15 3.83
N GLY A 263 -4.71 -39.05 3.84
CA GLY A 263 -5.90 -38.83 4.68
C GLY A 263 -7.22 -38.94 3.93
#